data_AF-A0A3A8JMU0-F1
#
_entry.id   AF-A0A3A8JMU0-F1
#
_cell.length_a   1.000
_cell.length_b   1.000
_cell.length_c   1.000
_cell.angle_alpha   90.00
_cell.angle_beta   90.00
_cell.angle_gamma   90.00
#
_symmetry.space_group_name_H-M   'P 1'
#
loop_
_entity.id
_entity.type
_entity.pdbx_description
1 polymer ?
#
loop_
_entity_poly.entity_id
_entity_poly.type
_entity_poly.pdbx_seq_one_letter_code
_entity_poly.pdbx_strand_id
1 'polypeptide(L)'
;MYLPLPILPAQVERARALIEDGSLPLPERSAAALRLLDAHWMRERWRSLARDAERISQLDLPRFEERLPAEQARWTRITALWNLREWDLMTQEGEAFLRMYPDSLVAGSVELQLRNVVRTREYEEQSRKDMAETLRKAEAEAARDIAQREKRGEPTGPVRRRLALRRCSLPVGMFHQEALTACRAFKADFGAGTTPEELDEYREARGLELRALVGLRRYSEARTLLAEFLASDPDGDQRINAGAVVRSLPPDAEE
;
A
#
# COMPACT_ATOMS: atom_id res chain seq x y z
N MET A 1 -8.29 22.88 -18.29
CA MET A 1 -8.93 21.62 -17.87
C MET A 1 -9.01 21.66 -16.35
N TYR A 2 -10.17 22.06 -15.80
CA TYR A 2 -10.35 22.18 -14.35
C TYR A 2 -10.54 20.78 -13.78
N LEU A 3 -9.60 20.31 -12.96
CA LEU A 3 -9.80 19.09 -12.17
C LEU A 3 -10.92 19.38 -11.16
N PRO A 4 -12.07 18.68 -11.20
CA PRO A 4 -13.10 18.86 -10.20
C PRO A 4 -12.55 18.49 -8.80
N LEU A 5 -12.97 19.25 -7.79
CA LEU A 5 -12.54 19.10 -6.40
C LEU A 5 -12.81 17.68 -5.86
N PRO A 6 -12.05 17.23 -4.82
CA PRO A 6 -12.22 15.90 -4.24
C PRO A 6 -13.64 15.68 -3.72
N ILE A 7 -14.25 14.57 -4.13
CA ILE A 7 -15.69 14.35 -3.97
C ILE A 7 -16.20 14.18 -2.53
N LEU A 8 -15.51 14.23 -1.40
CA LEU A 8 -16.09 13.93 -0.05
C LEU A 8 -16.93 12.60 0.09
N PRO A 9 -16.95 11.94 1.26
CA PRO A 9 -17.74 10.70 1.45
C PRO A 9 -19.25 10.87 1.13
N ALA A 10 -19.83 12.02 1.47
CA ALA A 10 -21.25 12.29 1.22
C ALA A 10 -21.61 12.39 -0.28
N GLN A 11 -20.67 12.80 -1.14
CA GLN A 11 -20.96 12.87 -2.58
C GLN A 11 -20.69 11.52 -3.28
N VAL A 12 -19.91 10.61 -2.67
CA VAL A 12 -19.79 9.20 -3.13
C VAL A 12 -21.14 8.49 -3.02
N GLU A 13 -21.78 8.55 -1.85
CA GLU A 13 -23.11 7.92 -1.67
C GLU A 13 -24.18 8.59 -2.55
N ARG A 14 -24.11 9.92 -2.71
CA ARG A 14 -24.98 10.63 -3.64
C ARG A 14 -24.77 10.16 -5.09
N ALA A 15 -23.52 9.97 -5.52
CA ALA A 15 -23.23 9.49 -6.86
C ALA A 15 -23.76 8.06 -7.08
N ARG A 16 -23.62 7.16 -6.10
CA ARG A 16 -24.22 5.81 -6.14
C ARG A 16 -25.72 5.86 -6.29
N ALA A 17 -26.40 6.67 -5.47
CA ALA A 17 -27.84 6.84 -5.55
C ALA A 17 -28.29 7.34 -6.94
N LEU A 18 -27.59 8.32 -7.52
CA LEU A 18 -27.88 8.81 -8.87
C LEU A 18 -27.69 7.73 -9.95
N ILE A 19 -26.68 6.86 -9.82
CA ILE A 19 -26.44 5.76 -10.78
C ILE A 19 -27.59 4.73 -10.72
N GLU A 20 -28.09 4.44 -9.54
CA GLU A 20 -29.17 3.47 -9.30
C GLU A 20 -30.57 4.01 -9.60
N ASP A 21 -30.75 5.32 -9.59
CA ASP A 21 -32.05 5.95 -9.79
C ASP A 21 -32.55 5.79 -11.23
N GLY A 22 -33.44 4.81 -11.42
CA GLY A 22 -34.06 4.52 -12.72
C GLY A 22 -35.01 5.60 -13.23
N SER A 23 -35.36 6.60 -12.40
CA SER A 23 -36.15 7.75 -12.84
C SER A 23 -35.34 8.83 -13.54
N LEU A 24 -34.00 8.78 -13.42
CA LEU A 24 -33.11 9.75 -14.05
C LEU A 24 -32.81 9.42 -15.52
N PRO A 25 -32.56 10.45 -16.36
CA PRO A 25 -32.09 10.25 -17.73
C PRO A 25 -30.78 9.44 -17.78
N LEU A 26 -30.68 8.52 -18.74
CA LEU A 26 -29.49 7.67 -18.91
C LEU A 26 -28.16 8.46 -18.99
N PRO A 27 -28.06 9.61 -19.70
CA PRO A 27 -26.82 10.39 -19.74
C PRO A 27 -26.38 10.93 -18.37
N GLU A 28 -27.33 11.31 -17.51
CA GLU A 28 -27.01 11.80 -16.15
C GLU A 28 -26.45 10.68 -15.29
N ARG A 29 -27.01 9.47 -15.43
CA ARG A 29 -26.53 8.25 -14.77
C ARG A 29 -25.14 7.86 -15.27
N SER A 30 -24.88 7.94 -16.58
CA SER A 30 -23.54 7.75 -17.17
C SER A 30 -22.53 8.76 -16.61
N ALA A 31 -22.89 10.04 -16.55
CA ALA A 31 -22.03 11.08 -15.99
C ALA A 31 -21.75 10.87 -14.50
N ALA A 32 -22.73 10.38 -13.72
CA ALA A 32 -22.54 10.04 -12.31
C ALA A 32 -21.60 8.83 -12.15
N ALA A 33 -21.75 7.79 -12.98
CA ALA A 33 -20.89 6.61 -12.97
C ALA A 33 -19.42 6.97 -13.24
N LEU A 34 -19.15 7.74 -14.30
CA LEU A 34 -17.79 8.16 -14.64
C LEU A 34 -17.15 9.03 -13.54
N ARG A 35 -17.90 9.99 -12.98
CA ARG A 35 -17.42 10.83 -11.87
C ARG A 35 -17.10 10.01 -10.61
N LEU A 36 -17.89 8.98 -10.32
CA LEU A 36 -17.63 8.10 -9.19
C LEU A 36 -16.32 7.32 -9.37
N LEU A 37 -16.08 6.76 -10.56
CA LEU A 37 -14.83 6.06 -10.89
C LEU A 37 -13.62 6.98 -10.78
N ASP A 38 -13.70 8.18 -11.38
CA ASP A 38 -12.62 9.16 -11.37
C ASP A 38 -12.29 9.62 -9.94
N ALA A 39 -13.31 9.83 -9.11
CA ALA A 39 -13.13 10.23 -7.71
C ALA A 39 -12.44 9.17 -6.86
N HIS A 40 -12.81 7.89 -7.03
CA HIS A 40 -12.12 6.80 -6.32
C HIS A 40 -10.67 6.65 -6.80
N TRP A 41 -10.44 6.74 -8.12
CA TRP A 41 -9.12 6.67 -8.71
C TRP A 41 -8.19 7.78 -8.18
N MET A 42 -8.62 9.04 -8.26
CA MET A 42 -7.80 10.19 -7.85
C MET A 42 -7.45 10.17 -6.36
N ARG A 43 -8.22 9.44 -5.54
CA ARG A 43 -8.02 9.30 -4.10
C ARG A 43 -7.41 7.97 -3.70
N GLU A 44 -7.01 7.16 -4.68
CA GLU A 44 -6.41 5.84 -4.47
C GLU A 44 -7.28 4.91 -3.61
N ARG A 45 -8.61 5.04 -3.72
CA ARG A 45 -9.60 4.21 -3.02
C ARG A 45 -9.80 2.90 -3.76
N TRP A 46 -8.74 2.10 -3.87
CA TRP A 46 -8.71 0.95 -4.77
C TRP A 46 -9.76 -0.12 -4.43
N ARG A 47 -10.09 -0.34 -3.14
CA ARG A 47 -11.12 -1.31 -2.76
C ARG A 47 -12.52 -0.84 -3.17
N SER A 48 -12.86 0.43 -2.89
CA SER A 48 -14.13 0.97 -3.37
C SER A 48 -14.18 1.08 -4.89
N LEU A 49 -13.07 1.42 -5.53
CA LEU A 49 -12.97 1.47 -6.99
C LEU A 49 -13.27 0.10 -7.59
N ALA A 50 -12.64 -0.97 -7.11
CA ALA A 50 -12.85 -2.32 -7.61
C ALA A 50 -14.32 -2.78 -7.47
N ARG A 51 -14.94 -2.50 -6.32
CA ARG A 51 -16.35 -2.84 -6.04
C ARG A 51 -17.32 -2.03 -6.91
N ASP A 52 -17.18 -0.71 -6.93
CA ASP A 52 -18.13 0.16 -7.65
C ASP A 52 -17.95 0.01 -9.17
N ALA A 53 -16.72 -0.24 -9.63
CA ALA A 53 -16.45 -0.58 -11.04
C ALA A 53 -17.07 -1.90 -11.47
N GLU A 54 -17.04 -2.94 -10.63
CA GLU A 54 -17.74 -4.20 -10.93
C GLU A 54 -19.20 -3.95 -11.24
N ARG A 55 -19.85 -3.18 -10.37
CA ARG A 55 -21.25 -2.86 -10.46
C ARG A 55 -21.54 -2.03 -11.71
N ILE A 56 -20.79 -0.96 -11.94
CA ILE A 56 -20.98 -0.09 -13.12
C ILE A 56 -20.76 -0.86 -14.42
N SER A 57 -19.83 -1.82 -14.45
CA SER A 57 -19.56 -2.64 -15.65
C SER A 57 -20.74 -3.53 -16.08
N GLN A 58 -21.70 -3.76 -15.19
CA GLN A 58 -22.91 -4.53 -15.43
C GLN A 58 -24.11 -3.65 -15.81
N LEU A 59 -23.96 -2.33 -15.77
CA LEU A 59 -25.01 -1.40 -16.15
C LEU A 59 -24.92 -1.09 -17.64
N ASP A 60 -26.06 -1.19 -18.33
CA ASP A 60 -26.18 -0.81 -19.75
C ASP A 60 -26.34 0.72 -19.88
N LEU A 61 -25.29 1.44 -19.51
CA LEU A 61 -25.24 2.91 -19.56
C LEU A 61 -24.61 3.39 -20.88
N PRO A 62 -25.23 4.38 -21.57
CA PRO A 62 -24.71 4.89 -22.82
C PRO A 62 -23.43 5.70 -22.63
N ARG A 63 -22.72 5.96 -23.73
CA ARG A 63 -21.55 6.85 -23.74
C ARG A 63 -21.91 8.24 -23.24
N PHE A 64 -20.98 8.85 -22.50
CA PHE A 64 -21.05 10.24 -22.07
C PHE A 64 -19.67 10.88 -22.27
N GLU A 65 -19.61 11.98 -23.01
CA GLU A 65 -18.34 12.66 -23.36
C GLU A 65 -17.30 11.68 -23.94
N GLU A 66 -17.70 10.91 -24.96
CA GLU A 66 -16.90 9.86 -25.64
C GLU A 66 -16.51 8.63 -24.80
N ARG A 67 -16.72 8.66 -23.47
CA ARG A 67 -16.39 7.56 -22.56
C ARG A 67 -17.58 6.62 -22.39
N LEU A 68 -17.34 5.32 -22.55
CA LEU A 68 -18.32 4.29 -22.21
C LEU A 68 -18.14 3.90 -20.73
N PRO A 69 -19.15 4.08 -19.85
CA PRO A 69 -19.01 3.76 -18.42
C PRO A 69 -18.58 2.32 -18.15
N ALA A 70 -19.10 1.33 -18.88
CA ALA A 70 -18.74 -0.07 -18.70
C ALA A 70 -17.27 -0.36 -19.05
N GLU A 71 -16.76 0.22 -20.14
CA GLU A 71 -15.35 0.12 -20.55
C GLU A 71 -14.44 0.76 -19.51
N GLN A 72 -14.75 2.00 -19.11
CA GLN A 72 -14.00 2.71 -18.08
C GLN A 72 -13.99 1.96 -16.74
N ALA A 73 -15.12 1.38 -16.35
CA ALA A 73 -15.24 0.61 -15.13
C ALA A 73 -14.31 -0.61 -15.16
N ARG A 74 -14.33 -1.41 -16.21
CA ARG A 74 -13.41 -2.57 -16.31
C ARG A 74 -11.93 -2.15 -16.29
N TRP A 75 -11.58 -1.10 -17.03
CA TRP A 75 -10.20 -0.57 -17.01
C TRP A 75 -9.76 -0.13 -15.60
N THR A 76 -10.61 0.63 -14.92
CA THR A 76 -10.30 1.12 -13.57
C THR A 76 -10.29 0.00 -12.53
N ARG A 77 -11.11 -1.05 -12.69
CA ARG A 77 -11.05 -2.28 -11.89
C ARG A 77 -9.71 -3.01 -12.06
N ILE A 78 -9.22 -3.18 -13.29
CA ILE A 78 -7.90 -3.80 -13.54
C ILE A 78 -6.80 -3.04 -12.79
N THR A 79 -6.82 -1.70 -12.85
CA THR A 79 -5.82 -0.90 -12.13
C THR A 79 -6.00 -0.95 -10.61
N ALA A 80 -7.23 -1.01 -10.11
CA ALA A 80 -7.49 -1.22 -8.69
C ALA A 80 -6.90 -2.56 -8.22
N LEU A 81 -7.16 -3.65 -8.95
CA LEU A 81 -6.64 -4.99 -8.66
C LEU A 81 -5.11 -5.02 -8.70
N TRP A 82 -4.48 -4.31 -9.65
CA TRP A 82 -3.02 -4.12 -9.67
C TRP A 82 -2.50 -3.48 -8.38
N ASN A 83 -3.10 -2.37 -7.93
CA ASN A 83 -2.69 -1.67 -6.73
C ASN A 83 -3.03 -2.42 -5.42
N LEU A 84 -3.95 -3.37 -5.48
CA LEU A 84 -4.27 -4.31 -4.40
C LEU A 84 -3.41 -5.58 -4.46
N ARG A 85 -2.58 -5.75 -5.50
CA ARG A 85 -1.75 -6.93 -5.76
C ARG A 85 -2.58 -8.22 -5.93
N GLU A 86 -3.81 -8.10 -6.39
CA GLU A 86 -4.72 -9.22 -6.68
C GLU A 86 -4.44 -9.76 -8.09
N TRP A 87 -3.23 -10.30 -8.29
CA TRP A 87 -2.67 -10.63 -9.60
C TRP A 87 -3.52 -11.59 -10.44
N ASP A 88 -4.10 -12.61 -9.81
CA ASP A 88 -4.89 -13.62 -10.52
C ASP A 88 -6.21 -13.02 -11.02
N LEU A 89 -6.89 -12.23 -10.19
CA LEU A 89 -8.12 -11.51 -10.57
C LEU A 89 -7.84 -10.43 -11.61
N MET A 90 -6.74 -9.69 -11.45
CA MET A 90 -6.30 -8.68 -12.43
C MET A 90 -6.10 -9.33 -13.80
N THR A 91 -5.43 -10.49 -13.85
CA THR A 91 -5.14 -11.21 -15.10
C THR A 91 -6.44 -11.63 -15.79
N GLN A 92 -7.37 -12.24 -15.04
CA GLN A 92 -8.68 -12.65 -15.56
C GLN A 92 -9.48 -11.47 -16.12
N GLU A 93 -9.53 -10.35 -15.40
CA GLU A 93 -10.24 -9.14 -15.83
C GLU A 93 -9.57 -8.49 -17.05
N GLY A 94 -8.24 -8.45 -17.10
CA GLY A 94 -7.49 -7.91 -18.22
C GLY A 94 -7.71 -8.69 -19.52
N GLU A 95 -7.67 -10.03 -19.45
CA GLU A 95 -7.99 -10.87 -20.60
C GLU A 95 -9.44 -10.69 -21.07
N ALA A 96 -10.38 -10.60 -20.13
CA ALA A 96 -11.78 -10.33 -20.45
C ALA A 96 -11.98 -8.96 -21.10
N PHE A 97 -11.27 -7.94 -20.62
CA PHE A 97 -11.26 -6.60 -21.20
C PHE A 97 -10.78 -6.61 -22.65
N LEU A 98 -9.63 -7.25 -22.93
CA LEU A 98 -9.07 -7.30 -24.29
C LEU A 98 -9.96 -8.05 -25.29
N ARG A 99 -10.73 -9.04 -24.83
CA ARG A 99 -11.74 -9.72 -25.66
C ARG A 99 -12.96 -8.84 -25.93
N MET A 100 -13.40 -8.07 -24.95
CA MET A 100 -14.62 -7.27 -25.02
C MET A 100 -14.41 -5.92 -25.72
N TYR A 101 -13.24 -5.31 -25.55
CA TYR A 101 -12.89 -4.00 -26.07
C TYR A 101 -11.52 -4.01 -26.78
N PRO A 102 -11.37 -4.80 -27.87
CA PRO A 102 -10.08 -4.93 -28.56
C PRO A 102 -9.58 -3.61 -29.14
N ASP A 103 -10.48 -2.72 -29.57
CA ASP A 103 -10.16 -1.42 -30.18
C ASP A 103 -10.14 -0.27 -29.16
N SER A 104 -10.17 -0.58 -27.86
CA SER A 104 -10.09 0.43 -26.81
C SER A 104 -8.76 1.20 -26.87
N LEU A 105 -8.81 2.51 -26.64
CA LEU A 105 -7.61 3.35 -26.53
C LEU A 105 -6.67 2.91 -25.40
N VAL A 106 -7.18 2.17 -24.40
CA VAL A 106 -6.38 1.66 -23.27
C VAL A 106 -6.02 0.18 -23.41
N ALA A 107 -6.41 -0.50 -24.50
CA ALA A 107 -6.10 -1.92 -24.70
C ALA A 107 -4.60 -2.22 -24.61
N GLY A 108 -3.75 -1.40 -25.25
CA GLY A 108 -2.30 -1.54 -25.16
C GLY A 108 -1.73 -1.38 -23.75
N SER A 109 -2.36 -0.55 -22.90
CA SER A 109 -1.97 -0.43 -21.49
C SER A 109 -2.37 -1.65 -20.68
N VAL A 110 -3.54 -2.24 -20.94
CA VAL A 110 -3.97 -3.50 -20.32
C VAL A 110 -3.01 -4.62 -20.69
N GLU A 111 -2.68 -4.75 -21.98
CA GLU A 111 -1.74 -5.78 -22.45
C GLU A 111 -0.36 -5.65 -21.78
N LEU A 112 0.16 -4.43 -21.68
CA LEU A 112 1.42 -4.17 -20.99
C LEU A 112 1.35 -4.56 -19.50
N GLN A 113 0.26 -4.22 -18.82
CA GLN A 113 0.07 -4.61 -17.41
C GLN A 113 0.04 -6.14 -17.25
N LEU A 114 -0.70 -6.87 -18.10
CA LEU A 114 -0.75 -8.33 -18.08
C LEU A 114 0.63 -8.97 -18.25
N ARG A 115 1.43 -8.49 -19.21
CA ARG A 115 2.81 -8.97 -19.40
C ARG A 115 3.69 -8.69 -18.19
N ASN A 116 3.48 -7.57 -17.51
CA ASN A 116 4.24 -7.18 -16.33
C ASN A 116 3.89 -8.01 -15.08
N VAL A 117 2.70 -8.63 -14.99
CA VAL A 117 2.33 -9.46 -13.82
C VAL A 117 3.34 -10.58 -13.60
N VAL A 118 3.72 -11.32 -14.64
CA VAL A 118 4.68 -12.43 -14.53
C VAL A 118 6.02 -11.93 -13.99
N ARG A 119 6.55 -10.86 -14.61
CA ARG A 119 7.81 -10.24 -14.19
C ARG A 119 7.74 -9.73 -12.74
N THR A 120 6.64 -9.12 -12.34
CA THR A 120 6.44 -8.64 -10.97
C THR A 120 6.41 -9.81 -9.98
N ARG A 121 5.73 -10.92 -10.29
CA ARG A 121 5.69 -12.11 -9.42
C ARG A 121 7.07 -12.74 -9.26
N GLU A 122 7.79 -12.92 -10.37
CA GLU A 122 9.15 -13.45 -10.36
C GLU A 122 10.10 -12.56 -9.56
N TYR A 123 9.99 -11.24 -9.76
CA TYR A 123 10.78 -10.27 -9.01
C TYR A 123 10.48 -10.30 -7.50
N GLU A 124 9.21 -10.40 -7.10
CA GLU A 124 8.81 -10.52 -5.70
C GLU A 124 9.31 -11.82 -5.06
N GLU A 125 9.22 -12.94 -5.77
CA GLU A 125 9.71 -14.23 -5.30
C GLU A 125 11.24 -14.21 -5.13
N GLN A 126 11.96 -13.70 -6.14
CA GLN A 126 13.42 -13.58 -6.07
C GLN A 126 13.84 -12.62 -4.95
N SER A 127 13.19 -11.47 -4.82
CA SER A 127 13.47 -10.50 -3.75
C SER A 127 13.24 -11.10 -2.37
N ARG A 128 12.23 -11.98 -2.22
CA ARG A 128 11.96 -12.69 -0.97
C ARG A 128 13.06 -13.69 -0.65
N LYS A 129 13.56 -14.43 -1.65
CA LYS A 129 14.71 -15.35 -1.50
C LYS A 129 15.98 -14.60 -1.12
N ASP A 130 16.27 -13.50 -1.79
CA ASP A 130 17.47 -12.68 -1.54
C ASP A 130 17.43 -12.04 -0.15
N MET A 131 16.26 -11.55 0.28
CA MET A 131 16.04 -11.04 1.62
C MET A 131 16.27 -12.14 2.68
N ALA A 132 15.66 -13.32 2.49
CA ALA A 132 15.81 -14.44 3.41
C ALA A 132 17.28 -14.89 3.52
N GLU A 133 18.00 -14.97 2.40
CA GLU A 133 19.41 -15.32 2.37
C GLU A 133 20.28 -14.26 3.06
N THR A 134 20.00 -12.98 2.82
CA THR A 134 20.69 -11.87 3.48
C THR A 134 20.50 -11.92 4.99
N LEU A 135 19.27 -12.17 5.45
CA LEU A 135 18.98 -12.30 6.87
C LEU A 135 19.68 -13.53 7.48
N ARG A 136 19.63 -14.68 6.81
CA ARG A 136 20.30 -15.91 7.24
C ARG A 136 21.81 -15.71 7.44
N LYS A 137 22.47 -14.99 6.53
CA LYS A 137 23.90 -14.64 6.67
C LYS A 137 24.15 -13.76 7.89
N ALA A 138 23.34 -12.71 8.07
CA ALA A 138 23.45 -11.81 9.21
C ALA A 138 23.24 -12.55 10.55
N GLU A 139 22.28 -13.49 10.60
CA GLU A 139 22.04 -14.33 11.77
C GLU A 139 23.21 -15.25 12.08
N ALA A 140 23.79 -15.89 11.06
CA ALA A 140 24.96 -16.76 11.23
C ALA A 140 26.22 -15.97 11.66
N GLU A 141 26.39 -14.74 11.18
CA GLU A 141 27.45 -13.83 11.63
C GLU A 141 27.25 -13.40 13.08
N ALA A 142 26.05 -12.94 13.43
CA ALA A 142 25.71 -12.54 14.78
C ALA A 142 25.85 -13.70 15.79
N ALA A 143 25.42 -14.92 15.41
CA ALA A 143 25.58 -16.10 16.26
C ALA A 143 27.06 -16.42 16.54
N ARG A 144 27.93 -16.27 15.53
CA ARG A 144 29.38 -16.44 15.70
C ARG A 144 29.98 -15.37 16.59
N ASP A 145 29.61 -14.11 16.40
CA ASP A 145 30.11 -12.99 17.22
C ASP A 145 29.66 -13.13 18.69
N ILE A 146 28.38 -13.44 18.92
CA ILE A 146 27.82 -13.74 20.25
C ILE A 146 28.63 -14.85 20.93
N ALA A 147 28.85 -15.99 20.25
CA ALA A 147 29.60 -17.11 20.82
C ALA A 147 31.07 -16.75 21.12
N GLN A 148 31.70 -15.90 20.31
CA GLN A 148 33.08 -15.44 20.57
C GLN A 148 33.15 -14.48 21.76
N ARG A 149 32.19 -13.57 21.88
CA ARG A 149 32.08 -12.62 23.00
C ARG A 149 31.79 -13.34 24.32
N GLU A 150 30.88 -14.30 24.31
CA GLU A 150 30.57 -15.14 25.49
C GLU A 150 31.80 -15.86 26.01
N LYS A 151 32.65 -16.41 25.12
CA LYS A 151 33.94 -17.03 25.51
C LYS A 151 34.92 -16.06 26.17
N ARG A 152 34.85 -14.77 25.85
CA ARG A 152 35.70 -13.71 26.41
C ARG A 152 35.07 -13.00 27.61
N GLY A 153 33.83 -13.35 27.98
CA GLY A 153 33.06 -12.62 28.99
C GLY A 153 32.63 -11.21 28.55
N GLU A 154 32.59 -10.94 27.24
CA GLU A 154 32.21 -9.65 26.69
C GLU A 154 30.67 -9.53 26.54
N PRO A 155 30.09 -8.32 26.65
CA PRO A 155 28.66 -8.10 26.45
C PRO A 155 28.19 -8.46 25.03
N THR A 156 27.05 -9.15 24.93
CA THR A 156 26.42 -9.54 23.65
C THR A 156 25.19 -8.71 23.28
N GLY A 157 24.68 -7.90 24.21
CA GLY A 157 23.52 -7.03 24.02
C GLY A 157 23.59 -6.18 22.74
N PRO A 158 24.69 -5.46 22.46
CA PRO A 158 24.81 -4.65 21.25
C PRO A 158 24.69 -5.45 19.94
N VAL A 159 25.21 -6.68 19.90
CA VAL A 159 25.12 -7.56 18.72
C VAL A 159 23.67 -8.01 18.50
N ARG A 160 22.98 -8.39 19.59
CA ARG A 160 21.57 -8.81 19.54
C ARG A 160 20.66 -7.66 19.11
N ARG A 161 20.90 -6.45 19.64
CA ARG A 161 20.16 -5.24 19.27
C ARG A 161 20.29 -4.93 17.79
N ARG A 162 21.53 -4.91 17.26
CA ARG A 162 21.79 -4.66 15.84
C ARG A 162 21.14 -5.69 14.92
N LEU A 163 21.19 -6.99 15.28
CA LEU A 163 20.53 -8.03 14.51
C LEU A 163 19.01 -7.84 14.48
N ALA A 164 18.40 -7.50 15.63
CA ALA A 164 16.98 -7.25 15.71
C ALA A 164 16.56 -6.02 14.89
N LEU A 165 17.34 -4.94 14.91
CA LEU A 165 17.10 -3.78 14.03
C LEU A 165 17.23 -4.17 12.55
N ARG A 166 18.21 -5.00 12.20
CA ARG A 166 18.38 -5.49 10.81
C ARG A 166 17.18 -6.30 10.34
N ARG A 167 16.59 -7.13 11.22
CA ARG A 167 15.33 -7.86 10.93
C ARG A 167 14.18 -6.90 10.66
N CYS A 168 14.12 -5.78 11.37
CA CYS A 168 13.13 -4.72 11.17
C CYS A 168 13.35 -3.94 9.86
N SER A 169 14.59 -3.58 9.53
CA SER A 169 14.88 -2.69 8.39
C SER A 169 14.96 -3.39 7.03
N LEU A 170 15.42 -4.63 6.99
CA LEU A 170 15.63 -5.35 5.72
C LEU A 170 14.34 -5.55 4.89
N PRO A 171 13.17 -5.90 5.47
CA PRO A 171 11.96 -6.15 4.69
C PRO A 171 11.23 -4.86 4.25
N VAL A 172 11.67 -3.69 4.71
CA VAL A 172 10.96 -2.42 4.50
C VAL A 172 10.96 -2.05 3.02
N GLY A 173 9.79 -1.61 2.54
CA GLY A 173 9.59 -1.14 1.15
C GLY A 173 8.93 -2.18 0.25
N MET A 174 8.97 -3.46 0.60
CA MET A 174 8.35 -4.54 -0.19
C MET A 174 7.56 -5.55 0.66
N PHE A 175 8.10 -5.91 1.82
CA PHE A 175 7.58 -6.97 2.69
C PHE A 175 7.09 -6.35 4.01
N HIS A 176 6.05 -5.53 3.89
CA HIS A 176 5.57 -4.69 4.99
C HIS A 176 5.09 -5.50 6.21
N GLN A 177 4.49 -6.68 6.02
CA GLN A 177 4.03 -7.50 7.14
C GLN A 177 5.21 -8.07 7.95
N GLU A 178 6.25 -8.52 7.27
CA GLU A 178 7.49 -9.01 7.87
C GLU A 178 8.22 -7.88 8.61
N ALA A 179 8.33 -6.70 8.00
CA ALA A 179 8.88 -5.51 8.64
C ALA A 179 8.10 -5.14 9.91
N LEU A 180 6.76 -5.08 9.82
CA LEU A 180 5.90 -4.72 10.95
C LEU A 180 6.13 -5.65 12.16
N THR A 181 6.12 -6.96 11.93
CA THR A 181 6.36 -7.96 12.97
C THR A 181 7.75 -7.78 13.60
N ALA A 182 8.79 -7.63 12.78
CA ALA A 182 10.16 -7.52 13.27
C ALA A 182 10.43 -6.20 14.03
N CYS A 183 9.89 -5.07 13.56
CA CYS A 183 10.04 -3.79 14.24
C CYS A 183 9.33 -3.77 15.60
N ARG A 184 8.16 -4.41 15.71
CA ARG A 184 7.49 -4.58 17.01
C ARG A 184 8.28 -5.43 17.98
N ALA A 185 8.86 -6.53 17.51
CA ALA A 185 9.72 -7.38 18.33
C ALA A 185 10.95 -6.60 18.83
N PHE A 186 11.62 -5.84 17.95
CA PHE A 186 12.74 -4.98 18.35
C PHE A 186 12.35 -3.99 19.46
N LYS A 187 11.23 -3.26 19.29
CA LYS A 187 10.76 -2.28 20.28
C LYS A 187 10.43 -2.92 21.62
N ALA A 188 9.82 -4.10 21.61
CA ALA A 188 9.46 -4.83 22.82
C ALA A 188 10.70 -5.36 23.57
N ASP A 189 11.66 -5.92 22.85
CA ASP A 189 12.85 -6.54 23.45
C ASP A 189 13.88 -5.51 23.95
N PHE A 190 14.00 -4.37 23.27
CA PHE A 190 15.12 -3.45 23.48
C PHE A 190 14.74 -2.02 23.90
N GLY A 191 13.52 -1.57 23.60
CA GLY A 191 13.07 -0.20 23.90
C GLY A 191 14.00 0.91 23.39
N ALA A 192 13.86 2.10 23.98
CA ALA A 192 14.64 3.30 23.64
C ALA A 192 16.12 3.20 23.99
N GLY A 193 16.50 2.29 24.90
CA GLY A 193 17.86 2.20 25.42
C GLY A 193 18.25 3.39 26.30
N THR A 194 19.54 3.52 26.56
CA THR A 194 20.15 4.48 27.48
C THR A 194 21.20 5.37 26.82
N THR A 195 21.70 4.99 25.64
CA THR A 195 22.63 5.82 24.87
C THR A 195 21.94 6.56 23.73
N PRO A 196 22.51 7.67 23.23
CA PRO A 196 21.99 8.37 22.06
C PRO A 196 21.85 7.46 20.82
N GLU A 197 22.79 6.54 20.61
CA GLU A 197 22.76 5.58 19.51
C GLU A 197 21.59 4.61 19.64
N GLU A 198 21.36 4.08 20.84
CA GLU A 198 20.21 3.19 21.08
C GLU A 198 18.88 3.93 20.87
N LEU A 199 18.80 5.19 21.30
CA LEU A 199 17.63 6.03 21.07
C LEU A 199 17.37 6.25 19.57
N ASP A 200 18.43 6.49 18.79
CA ASP A 200 18.31 6.67 17.34
C ASP A 200 17.90 5.36 16.63
N GLU A 201 18.39 4.20 17.07
CA GLU A 201 17.94 2.90 16.57
C GLU A 201 16.46 2.63 16.90
N TYR A 202 16.00 3.04 18.09
CA TYR A 202 14.59 2.91 18.49
C TYR A 202 13.68 3.82 17.66
N ARG A 203 14.10 5.06 17.45
CA ARG A 203 13.49 6.01 16.51
C ARG A 203 13.36 5.42 15.12
N GLU A 204 14.45 4.85 14.58
CA GLU A 204 14.44 4.18 13.29
C GLU A 204 13.37 3.06 13.24
N ALA A 205 13.37 2.16 14.21
CA ALA A 205 12.40 1.06 14.27
C ALA A 205 10.93 1.56 14.30
N ARG A 206 10.64 2.66 15.01
CA ARG A 206 9.31 3.29 14.99
C ARG A 206 8.96 3.84 13.61
N GLY A 207 9.90 4.51 12.95
CA GLY A 207 9.69 5.04 11.61
C GLY A 207 9.44 3.96 10.58
N LEU A 208 10.15 2.83 10.69
CA LEU A 208 9.97 1.66 9.85
C LEU A 208 8.63 0.95 10.10
N GLU A 209 8.18 0.85 11.36
CA GLU A 209 6.85 0.36 11.71
C GLU A 209 5.74 1.22 11.07
N LEU A 210 5.86 2.55 11.13
CA LEU A 210 4.89 3.46 10.50
C LEU A 210 4.84 3.24 8.98
N ARG A 211 5.99 3.15 8.30
CA ARG A 211 6.04 2.87 6.86
C ARG A 211 5.44 1.51 6.51
N ALA A 212 5.68 0.50 7.34
CA ALA A 212 5.10 -0.82 7.17
C ALA A 212 3.57 -0.79 7.31
N LEU A 213 3.03 -0.08 8.31
CA LEU A 213 1.58 0.10 8.46
C LEU A 213 0.97 0.83 7.28
N VAL A 214 1.60 1.90 6.78
CA VAL A 214 1.15 2.61 5.58
C VAL A 214 1.17 1.70 4.35
N GLY A 215 2.23 0.91 4.14
CA GLY A 215 2.30 -0.06 3.06
C GLY A 215 1.25 -1.17 3.13
N LEU A 216 0.82 -1.54 4.34
CA LEU A 216 -0.29 -2.47 4.61
C LEU A 216 -1.67 -1.80 4.60
N ARG A 217 -1.74 -0.48 4.34
CA ARG A 217 -2.97 0.32 4.40
C ARG A 217 -3.63 0.38 5.79
N ARG A 218 -2.90 0.10 6.87
CA ARG A 218 -3.39 0.20 8.27
C ARG A 218 -3.25 1.64 8.78
N TYR A 219 -3.95 2.57 8.14
CA TYR A 219 -3.71 4.01 8.29
C TYR A 219 -4.10 4.58 9.66
N SER A 220 -5.20 4.12 10.25
CA SER A 220 -5.70 4.51 11.57
C SER A 220 -4.67 4.21 12.64
N GLU A 221 -4.15 2.99 12.61
CA GLU A 221 -3.07 2.54 13.49
C GLU A 221 -1.78 3.32 13.25
N ALA A 222 -1.40 3.58 12.00
CA ALA A 222 -0.25 4.43 11.69
C ALA A 222 -0.40 5.86 12.27
N ARG A 223 -1.60 6.45 12.17
CA ARG A 223 -1.89 7.78 12.74
C ARG A 223 -1.82 7.78 14.26
N THR A 224 -2.42 6.79 14.91
CA THR A 224 -2.37 6.64 16.37
C THR A 224 -0.93 6.50 16.86
N LEU A 225 -0.15 5.59 16.25
CA LEU A 225 1.25 5.40 16.64
C LEU A 225 2.13 6.61 16.35
N LEU A 226 1.84 7.38 15.29
CA LEU A 226 2.55 8.63 15.03
C LEU A 226 2.22 9.68 16.10
N ALA A 227 0.95 9.81 16.51
CA ALA A 227 0.56 10.73 17.57
C ALA A 227 1.26 10.37 18.90
N GLU A 228 1.29 9.09 19.25
CA GLU A 228 2.05 8.59 20.40
C GLU A 228 3.54 8.87 20.27
N PHE A 229 4.10 8.77 19.06
CA PHE A 229 5.50 9.09 18.81
C PHE A 229 5.81 10.55 19.07
N LEU A 230 5.09 11.45 18.42
CA LEU A 230 5.28 12.88 18.57
C LEU A 230 5.06 13.35 20.02
N ALA A 231 4.14 12.72 20.76
CA ALA A 231 3.93 13.01 22.18
C ALA A 231 5.12 12.59 23.06
N SER A 232 5.73 11.44 22.76
CA SER A 232 6.86 10.90 23.55
C SER A 232 8.24 11.46 23.17
N ASP A 233 8.40 11.89 21.91
CA ASP A 233 9.69 12.28 21.33
C ASP A 233 9.46 13.25 20.15
N PRO A 234 9.18 14.53 20.44
CA PRO A 234 8.82 15.53 19.43
C PRO A 234 9.91 15.75 18.37
N ASP A 235 11.19 15.63 18.78
CA ASP A 235 12.35 15.84 17.91
C ASP A 235 12.66 14.61 17.03
N GLY A 236 12.16 13.44 17.40
CA GLY A 236 12.39 12.19 16.67
C GLY A 236 11.90 12.23 15.22
N ASP A 237 10.73 12.85 14.96
CA ASP A 237 10.14 12.87 13.62
C ASP A 237 10.94 13.69 12.60
N GLN A 238 11.60 14.78 13.03
CA GLN A 238 12.42 15.62 12.15
C GLN A 238 13.60 14.84 11.55
N ARG A 239 14.09 13.80 12.23
CA ARG A 239 15.22 12.98 11.77
C ARG A 239 14.82 11.83 10.87
N ILE A 240 13.74 11.12 11.19
CA ILE A 240 13.42 9.85 10.52
C ILE A 240 12.46 10.06 9.34
N ASN A 241 11.82 11.24 9.28
CA ASN A 241 10.87 11.63 8.24
C ASN A 241 9.70 10.63 8.07
N ALA A 242 9.39 9.86 9.12
CA ALA A 242 8.33 8.87 9.09
C ALA A 242 6.95 9.53 9.13
N GLY A 243 6.84 10.67 9.82
CA GLY A 243 5.63 11.47 9.88
C GLY A 243 5.24 12.05 8.52
N ALA A 244 6.17 12.30 7.59
CA ALA A 244 5.81 12.75 6.24
C ALA A 244 4.99 11.69 5.49
N VAL A 245 5.32 10.40 5.65
CA VAL A 245 4.63 9.28 4.99
C VAL A 245 3.19 9.13 5.50
N VAL A 246 2.95 9.39 6.79
CA VAL A 246 1.61 9.33 7.38
C VAL A 246 0.82 10.62 7.13
N ARG A 247 1.47 11.78 7.18
CA ARG A 247 0.84 13.10 6.94
C ARG A 247 0.45 13.30 5.48
N SER A 248 1.10 12.61 4.53
CA SER A 248 0.69 12.63 3.13
C SER A 248 -0.57 11.80 2.85
N LEU A 249 -1.05 11.01 3.82
CA LEU A 249 -2.25 10.19 3.64
C LEU A 249 -3.51 11.05 3.67
N PRO A 250 -4.41 10.92 2.68
CA PRO A 250 -5.72 11.54 2.72
C PRO A 250 -6.47 11.14 3.99
N PRO A 251 -7.19 12.08 4.66
CA PRO A 251 -7.89 11.80 5.92
C PRO A 251 -8.93 10.67 5.80
N ASP A 252 -9.44 10.40 4.59
CA ASP A 252 -10.40 9.35 4.27
C ASP A 252 -9.80 8.19 3.45
N ALA A 253 -8.49 8.01 3.50
CA ALA A 253 -7.83 6.87 2.86
C ALA A 253 -8.40 5.53 3.36
N GLU A 254 -8.59 4.56 2.45
CA GLU A 254 -9.23 3.28 2.76
C GLU A 254 -8.28 2.25 3.36
N GLU A 255 -8.75 1.57 4.41
CA GLU A 255 -8.03 0.51 5.12
C GLU A 255 -8.39 -0.90 4.69
#